data_AF-A0A7J6RY66-F1
#
_entry.id   AF-A0A7J6RY66-F1
#
_cell.length_a   1.000
_cell.length_b   1.000
_cell.length_c   1.000
_cell.angle_alpha   90.00
_cell.angle_beta   90.00
_cell.angle_gamma   90.00
#
_symmetry.space_group_name_H-M   'P 1'
#
loop_
_entity.id
_entity.type
_entity.pdbx_description
1 polymer ?
#
loop_
_entity_poly.entity_id
_entity_poly.type
_entity_poly.pdbx_seq_one_letter_code
_entity_poly.pdbx_strand_id
1 'polypeptide(L)'
;MDAALLLIAANEKCPQPQTSEHLAAVEIMRLRHLIILQNKVELVTEAEAQQQYADIRNFVKGTVADSAPVVPISAVLRYNLDVVAEYLCTQIPVPVRDFTSSPQMIIIRSFDVNKP
;
A
#
# COMPACT_ATOMS: atom_id res chain seq x y z
N MET A 1 6.28 -8.20 7.62
CA MET A 1 6.08 -7.52 6.31
C MET A 1 7.23 -6.55 6.17
N ASP A 2 7.78 -6.37 4.97
CA ASP A 2 8.96 -5.49 4.75
C ASP A 2 8.58 -4.18 4.03
N ALA A 3 7.41 -4.16 3.39
CA ALA A 3 6.80 -3.01 2.72
C ALA A 3 5.27 -3.12 2.75
N ALA A 4 4.57 -2.03 2.43
CA ALA A 4 3.12 -1.97 2.38
C ALA A 4 2.59 -1.20 1.16
N LEU A 5 1.41 -1.60 0.69
CA LEU A 5 0.62 -0.88 -0.31
C LEU A 5 -0.64 -0.33 0.38
N LEU A 6 -0.80 1.00 0.40
CA LEU A 6 -1.98 1.64 0.98
C LEU A 6 -3.01 1.92 -0.13
N LEU A 7 -4.08 1.13 -0.18
CA LEU A 7 -5.14 1.26 -1.18
C LEU A 7 -6.23 2.24 -0.72
N ILE A 8 -6.54 3.21 -1.57
CA ILE A 8 -7.58 4.22 -1.36
C ILE A 8 -8.47 4.25 -2.60
N ALA A 9 -9.78 4.07 -2.42
CA ALA A 9 -10.73 4.08 -3.53
C ALA A 9 -11.04 5.52 -3.97
N ALA A 10 -10.91 5.82 -5.26
CA ALA A 10 -11.05 7.17 -5.81
C ALA A 10 -12.47 7.74 -5.67
N ASN A 11 -13.46 6.86 -5.69
CA ASN A 11 -14.88 7.21 -5.57
C ASN A 11 -15.36 7.36 -4.12
N GLU A 12 -14.48 7.22 -3.13
CA GLU A 12 -14.79 7.36 -1.70
C GLU A 12 -14.03 8.54 -1.10
N LYS A 13 -14.58 9.12 -0.02
CA LYS A 13 -13.93 10.23 0.67
C LYS A 13 -12.64 9.76 1.36
N CYS A 14 -11.57 10.53 1.26
CA CYS A 14 -10.34 10.33 2.01
C CYS A 14 -10.27 11.34 3.17
N PRO A 15 -9.89 10.94 4.40
CA PRO A 15 -9.59 9.58 4.85
C PRO A 15 -10.84 8.77 5.27
N GLN A 16 -10.77 7.44 5.11
CA GLN A 16 -11.71 6.49 5.71
C GLN A 16 -11.17 5.98 7.05
N PRO A 17 -12.03 5.60 8.03
CA PRO A 17 -11.58 5.09 9.33
C PRO A 17 -10.59 3.93 9.24
N GLN A 18 -10.82 2.99 8.31
CA GLN A 18 -9.93 1.84 8.08
C GLN A 18 -8.57 2.26 7.51
N THR A 19 -8.53 3.27 6.65
CA THR A 19 -7.27 3.80 6.10
C THR A 19 -6.39 4.39 7.19
N SER A 20 -6.99 5.11 8.14
CA SER A 20 -6.30 5.65 9.32
C SER A 20 -5.79 4.55 10.25
N GLU A 21 -6.60 3.54 10.52
CA GLU A 21 -6.21 2.41 11.36
C GLU A 21 -5.04 1.62 10.76
N HIS A 22 -5.09 1.31 9.47
CA HIS A 22 -4.00 0.62 8.78
C HIS A 22 -2.73 1.46 8.73
N LEU A 23 -2.83 2.78 8.51
CA LEU A 23 -1.66 3.66 8.53
C LEU A 23 -1.00 3.67 9.91
N ALA A 24 -1.79 3.75 10.99
CA ALA A 24 -1.27 3.68 12.36
C ALA A 24 -0.56 2.34 12.65
N ALA A 25 -1.11 1.22 12.17
CA ALA A 25 -0.46 -0.09 12.32
C ALA A 25 0.89 -0.15 11.60
N VAL A 26 0.97 0.39 10.38
CA VAL A 26 2.22 0.49 9.61
C VAL A 26 3.25 1.36 10.33
N GLU A 27 2.83 2.47 10.94
CA GLU A 27 3.71 3.33 11.75
C GLU A 27 4.33 2.58 12.93
N ILE A 28 3.52 1.80 13.65
CA ILE A 28 3.99 0.96 14.77
C ILE A 28 4.98 -0.09 14.29
N MET A 29 4.73 -0.70 13.13
CA MET A 29 5.63 -1.68 12.50
C MET A 29 6.91 -1.05 11.92
N ARG A 30 7.00 0.30 11.86
CA ARG A 30 8.13 1.07 11.32
C ARG A 30 8.52 0.68 9.90
N LEU A 31 7.51 0.38 9.07
CA LEU A 31 7.75 0.12 7.65
C LEU A 31 8.14 1.41 6.95
N ARG A 32 9.26 1.39 6.24
CA ARG A 32 9.78 2.57 5.51
C ARG A 32 9.32 2.60 4.06
N HIS A 33 9.04 1.44 3.49
CA HIS A 33 8.70 1.29 2.08
C HIS A 33 7.18 1.20 1.94
N LEU A 34 6.58 2.32 1.52
CA LEU A 34 5.15 2.47 1.30
C LEU A 34 4.89 3.03 -0.10
N ILE A 35 3.86 2.49 -0.75
CA ILE A 35 3.31 3.04 -1.99
C ILE A 35 1.81 3.20 -1.77
N ILE A 36 1.27 4.37 -2.07
CA ILE A 36 -0.15 4.66 -1.97
C ILE A 36 -0.77 4.44 -3.36
N LEU A 37 -1.86 3.68 -3.41
CA LEU A 37 -2.57 3.35 -4.63
C LEU A 37 -3.94 4.01 -4.60
N GLN A 38 -4.15 4.99 -5.48
CA GLN A 38 -5.46 5.59 -5.72
C GLN A 38 -6.18 4.71 -6.75
N ASN A 39 -7.00 3.77 -6.29
CA ASN A 39 -7.65 2.76 -7.11
C ASN A 39 -9.05 3.20 -7.56
N LYS A 40 -9.64 2.54 -8.56
CA LYS A 40 -10.96 2.86 -9.12
C LYS A 40 -11.04 4.23 -9.79
N VAL A 41 -9.94 4.72 -10.37
CA VAL A 41 -9.92 6.04 -11.05
C VAL A 41 -10.84 6.10 -12.27
N GLU A 42 -11.26 4.96 -12.82
CA GLU A 42 -12.24 4.88 -13.90
C GLU A 42 -13.65 5.32 -13.49
N LEU A 43 -13.95 5.39 -12.18
CA LEU A 43 -15.26 5.75 -11.66
C LEU A 43 -15.41 7.25 -11.36
N VAL A 44 -14.35 8.03 -11.51
CA VAL A 44 -14.32 9.46 -11.17
C VAL A 44 -13.77 10.29 -12.32
N THR A 45 -14.09 11.58 -12.30
CA THR A 45 -13.50 12.56 -13.22
C THR A 45 -12.06 12.90 -12.82
N GLU A 46 -11.30 13.46 -13.77
CA GLU A 46 -9.92 13.90 -13.51
C GLU A 46 -9.85 14.93 -12.37
N ALA A 47 -10.80 15.87 -12.31
CA ALA A 47 -10.87 16.88 -11.27
C ALA A 47 -11.11 16.27 -9.88
N GLU A 48 -12.01 15.28 -9.79
CA GLU A 48 -12.27 14.55 -8.54
C GLU A 48 -11.05 13.73 -8.11
N ALA A 49 -10.38 13.06 -9.05
CA ALA A 49 -9.15 12.32 -8.76
C ALA A 49 -8.02 13.24 -8.26
N GLN A 50 -7.85 14.42 -8.87
CA GLN A 50 -6.85 15.40 -8.43
C GLN A 50 -7.18 15.99 -7.05
N GLN A 51 -8.45 16.29 -6.80
CA GLN A 51 -8.88 16.76 -5.48
C GLN A 51 -8.60 15.71 -4.41
N GLN A 52 -8.95 14.45 -4.69
CA GLN A 52 -8.71 13.38 -3.74
C GLN A 52 -7.20 13.10 -3.55
N TYR A 53 -6.38 13.25 -4.60
CA TYR A 53 -4.92 13.19 -4.46
C TYR A 53 -4.41 14.23 -3.45
N ALA A 54 -4.94 15.45 -3.48
CA ALA A 54 -4.60 16.49 -2.50
C ALA A 54 -5.06 16.10 -1.09
N ASP A 55 -6.25 15.53 -0.94
CA ASP A 55 -6.76 15.04 0.35
C ASP A 55 -5.87 13.92 0.92
N ILE A 56 -5.45 12.97 0.07
CA ILE A 56 -4.49 11.91 0.43
C ILE A 56 -3.17 12.51 0.91
N ARG A 57 -2.61 13.48 0.16
CA ARG A 57 -1.36 14.16 0.54
C ARG A 57 -1.47 14.90 1.87
N ASN A 58 -2.60 15.55 2.12
CA ASN A 58 -2.85 16.21 3.40
C ASN A 58 -2.99 15.20 4.55
N PHE A 59 -3.64 14.07 4.30
CA PHE A 59 -3.83 12.99 5.28
C PHE A 59 -2.51 12.34 5.70
N VAL A 60 -1.60 12.06 4.74
CA VAL A 60 -0.31 11.42 5.05
C VAL A 60 0.77 12.40 5.49
N LYS A 61 0.48 13.70 5.49
CA LYS A 61 1.46 14.74 5.84
C LYS A 61 1.95 14.55 7.28
N GLY A 62 3.27 14.45 7.45
CA GLY A 62 3.90 14.26 8.76
C GLY A 62 3.82 12.83 9.33
N THR A 63 3.32 11.87 8.55
CA THR A 63 3.31 10.42 8.87
C THR A 63 4.50 9.70 8.23
N VAL A 64 4.68 8.41 8.51
CA VAL A 64 5.69 7.58 7.81
C VAL A 64 5.45 7.48 6.29
N ALA A 65 4.25 7.82 5.82
CA ALA A 65 3.87 7.77 4.41
C ALA A 65 3.95 9.14 3.70
N ASP A 66 4.48 10.19 4.33
CA ASP A 66 4.55 11.54 3.76
C ASP A 66 5.29 11.58 2.41
N SER A 67 6.41 10.86 2.33
CA SER A 67 7.21 10.73 1.12
C SER A 67 6.76 9.61 0.17
N ALA A 68 5.69 8.88 0.50
CA ALA A 68 5.24 7.77 -0.33
C ALA A 68 4.72 8.29 -1.70
N PRO A 69 5.03 7.61 -2.81
CA PRO A 69 4.42 7.91 -4.09
C PRO A 69 2.94 7.54 -4.05
N VAL A 70 2.10 8.38 -4.66
CA VAL A 70 0.67 8.09 -4.88
C VAL A 70 0.49 7.78 -6.36
N VAL A 71 0.13 6.54 -6.67
CA VAL A 71 -0.04 6.06 -8.04
C VAL A 71 -1.53 5.87 -8.34
N PRO A 72 -2.10 6.61 -9.30
CA PRO A 72 -3.47 6.37 -9.76
C PRO A 72 -3.51 5.10 -10.59
N ILE A 73 -4.41 4.17 -10.25
CA ILE A 73 -4.55 2.88 -10.93
C ILE A 73 -6.03 2.55 -11.18
N SER A 74 -6.25 1.70 -12.18
CA SER A 74 -7.51 0.95 -12.31
C SER A 74 -7.20 -0.53 -12.23
N ALA A 75 -7.57 -1.18 -11.12
CA ALA A 75 -7.38 -2.62 -10.99
C ALA A 75 -8.25 -3.42 -11.99
N VAL A 76 -9.43 -2.88 -12.37
CA VAL A 76 -10.37 -3.52 -13.31
C VAL A 76 -9.88 -3.40 -14.74
N LEU A 77 -9.51 -2.18 -15.16
CA LEU A 77 -9.02 -1.91 -16.51
C LEU A 77 -7.53 -2.20 -16.69
N ARG A 78 -6.84 -2.53 -15.59
CA ARG A 78 -5.39 -2.84 -15.52
C ARG A 78 -4.48 -1.69 -15.94
N TYR A 79 -4.92 -0.45 -15.73
CA TYR A 79 -4.09 0.73 -15.99
C TYR A 79 -3.07 0.98 -14.88
N ASN A 80 -1.86 1.36 -15.29
CA ASN A 80 -0.72 1.73 -14.44
C ASN A 80 -0.21 0.63 -13.49
N LEU A 81 -0.60 -0.63 -13.71
CA LEU A 81 -0.08 -1.77 -12.92
C LEU A 81 1.40 -2.05 -13.20
N ASP A 82 1.84 -1.79 -14.43
CA ASP A 82 3.23 -1.79 -14.85
C ASP A 82 4.06 -0.75 -14.08
N VAL A 83 3.53 0.46 -13.93
CA VAL A 83 4.15 1.52 -13.12
C VAL A 83 4.27 1.09 -11.66
N VAL A 84 3.22 0.48 -11.09
CA VAL A 84 3.31 -0.07 -9.71
C VAL A 84 4.39 -1.14 -9.60
N ALA A 85 4.50 -2.03 -10.59
CA ALA A 85 5.55 -3.05 -10.61
C ALA A 85 6.95 -2.43 -10.69
N GLU A 86 7.13 -1.37 -11.48
CA GLU A 86 8.37 -0.61 -11.53
C GLU A 86 8.73 0.00 -10.17
N TYR A 87 7.77 0.65 -9.49
CA TYR A 87 7.98 1.18 -8.14
C TYR A 87 8.37 0.09 -7.14
N LEU A 88 7.71 -1.07 -7.18
CA LEU A 88 8.05 -2.21 -6.32
C LEU A 88 9.50 -2.67 -6.55
N CYS A 89 9.94 -2.78 -7.81
CA CYS A 89 11.28 -3.24 -8.14
C CYS A 89 12.38 -2.20 -7.89
N THR A 90 12.07 -0.91 -8.00
CA THR A 90 13.08 0.17 -7.92
C THR A 90 13.16 0.84 -6.56
N GLN A 91 12.04 0.96 -5.84
CA GLN A 91 11.99 1.68 -4.55
C GLN A 91 12.03 0.77 -3.33
N ILE A 92 11.77 -0.54 -3.50
CA ILE A 92 11.73 -1.50 -2.40
C ILE A 92 12.92 -2.45 -2.52
N PRO A 93 14.01 -2.23 -1.75
CA PRO A 93 15.15 -3.11 -1.76
C PRO A 93 14.81 -4.43 -1.08
N VAL A 94 15.49 -5.50 -1.49
CA VAL A 94 15.43 -6.77 -0.77
C VAL A 94 16.11 -6.57 0.59
N PRO A 95 15.41 -6.81 1.71
CA PRO A 95 16.00 -6.65 3.03
C PRO A 95 17.12 -7.68 3.24
N VAL A 96 18.19 -7.27 3.93
CA VAL A 96 19.26 -8.19 4.32
C VAL A 96 18.69 -9.20 5.32
N ARG A 97 18.81 -10.49 5.00
CA ARG A 97 18.37 -11.59 5.87
C ARG A 97 19.57 -12.33 6.43
N ASP A 98 19.48 -12.72 7.70
CA ASP A 98 20.49 -13.55 8.36
C ASP A 98 20.19 -15.03 8.13
N PHE A 99 21.15 -15.74 7.54
CA PHE A 99 21.08 -17.17 7.25
C PHE A 99 21.95 -18.01 8.18
N THR A 100 22.65 -17.38 9.12
CA THR A 100 23.58 -18.03 10.06
C THR A 100 22.96 -18.25 11.44
N SER A 101 22.05 -17.37 11.85
CA SER A 101 21.30 -17.53 13.11
C SER A 101 20.39 -18.75 13.10
N SER A 102 20.04 -19.22 14.31
CA SER A 102 19.07 -20.30 14.50
C SER A 102 17.74 -19.98 13.79
N PRO A 103 17.19 -20.94 13.02
CA PRO A 103 15.99 -20.70 12.24
C PRO A 103 14.78 -20.43 13.14
N GLN A 104 14.01 -19.40 12.80
CA GLN A 104 12.72 -19.08 13.43
C GLN A 104 11.63 -19.01 12.37
N MET A 105 10.43 -19.47 12.73
CA MET A 105 9.26 -19.46 11.85
C MET A 105 8.05 -18.89 12.59
N ILE A 106 7.46 -17.83 12.04
CA ILE A 106 6.24 -17.21 12.56
C ILE A 106 5.04 -17.79 11.79
N ILE A 107 4.14 -18.47 12.49
CA ILE A 107 2.91 -19.04 11.91
C ILE A 107 1.77 -18.04 12.08
N ILE A 108 1.24 -17.54 10.96
CA ILE A 108 0.09 -16.62 10.94
C ILE A 108 -1.17 -17.26 10.36
N ARG A 109 -1.06 -18.46 9.77
CA ARG A 109 -2.16 -19.20 9.14
C ARG A 109 -1.98 -20.71 9.36
N SER A 110 -3.10 -21.41 9.43
CA SER A 110 -3.18 -22.87 9.40
C SER A 110 -4.01 -23.31 8.18
N PHE A 111 -3.74 -24.51 7.68
CA PHE A 111 -4.42 -25.09 6.53
C PHE A 111 -4.73 -26.56 6.81
N ASP A 112 -5.87 -27.04 6.30
CA ASP A 112 -6.15 -28.48 6.20
C ASP A 112 -5.82 -28.95 4.79
N VAL A 113 -4.93 -29.94 4.70
CA VAL A 113 -4.47 -30.51 3.43
C VAL A 113 -5.26 -31.77 3.04
N ASN A 114 -6.14 -32.25 3.92
CA ASN A 114 -7.00 -33.37 3.61
C ASN A 114 -8.04 -32.91 2.60
N LYS A 115 -8.00 -33.51 1.41
CA LYS A 115 -9.06 -33.35 0.41
C LYS A 115 -10.26 -34.21 0.85
N PRO A 116 -11.50 -33.76 0.60
CA PRO A 116 -12.67 -34.61 0.74
C PRO A 116 -12.60 -35.83 -0.18
#